data_AF-A0A328TNX2-F1
#
_entry.id   AF-A0A328TNX2-F1
#
_cell.length_a   1.000
_cell.length_b   1.000
_cell.length_c   1.000
_cell.angle_alpha   90.00
_cell.angle_beta   90.00
_cell.angle_gamma   90.00
#
_symmetry.space_group_name_H-M   'P 1'
#
loop_
_entity.id
_entity.type
_entity.pdbx_description
1 polymer ?
#
loop_
_entity_poly.entity_id
_entity_poly.type
_entity_poly.pdbx_seq_one_letter_code
_entity_poly.pdbx_strand_id
1 'polypeptide(L)'
;MLTEGAVDDQDARSEAVIALIQTELFESIVQLQEAEEGDVDPKERVALLSKVAKNVATLSRASVNLKKFQSEVRDRARLAAGNAEKIARKGGLSADAVQALRRE
;
A
#
# COMPACT_ATOMS: atom_id res chain seq x y z
N MET A 1 9.16 7.38 -19.42
CA MET A 1 10.53 7.43 -18.86
C MET A 1 10.58 6.47 -17.68
N LEU A 2 11.35 5.40 -17.82
CA LEU A 2 11.68 4.46 -16.75
C LEU A 2 13.09 4.79 -16.27
N THR A 3 13.29 4.74 -14.95
CA THR A 3 14.54 4.93 -14.19
C THR A 3 14.95 6.37 -13.88
N GLU A 4 14.58 6.82 -12.68
CA GLU A 4 15.53 7.46 -11.77
C GLU A 4 15.27 6.90 -10.37
N GLY A 5 16.34 6.40 -9.75
CA GLY A 5 16.36 5.63 -8.50
C GLY A 5 16.09 6.47 -7.26
N ALA A 6 14.98 7.19 -7.23
CA ALA A 6 14.34 7.48 -5.97
C ALA A 6 14.00 6.13 -5.33
N VAL A 7 14.51 5.95 -4.13
CA VAL A 7 14.17 4.97 -3.10
C VAL A 7 12.76 4.43 -3.31
N ASP A 8 12.52 3.16 -2.98
CA ASP A 8 11.16 2.63 -2.78
C ASP A 8 10.50 3.38 -1.60
N ASP A 9 10.26 4.68 -1.77
CA ASP A 9 10.42 5.67 -0.70
C ASP A 9 9.36 5.48 0.39
N GLN A 10 8.22 4.88 0.02
CA GLN A 10 7.13 4.54 0.94
C GLN A 10 6.25 3.38 0.44
N ASP A 11 6.81 2.35 -0.23
CA ASP A 11 6.01 1.23 -0.74
C ASP A 11 4.91 1.67 -1.76
N ALA A 12 5.03 2.88 -2.32
CA ALA A 12 4.03 3.49 -3.19
C ALA A 12 3.80 2.69 -4.49
N ARG A 13 4.82 1.96 -4.93
CA ARG A 13 4.72 1.04 -6.08
C ARG A 13 3.90 -0.19 -5.73
N SER A 14 4.13 -0.79 -4.57
CA SER A 14 3.37 -1.92 -4.04
C SER A 14 1.89 -1.56 -3.88
N GLU A 15 1.61 -0.36 -3.37
CA GLU A 15 0.24 0.16 -3.24
C GLU A 15 -0.41 0.40 -4.62
N ALA A 16 0.30 1.02 -5.56
CA ALA A 16 -0.20 1.26 -6.92
C ALA A 16 -0.54 -0.04 -7.67
N VAL A 17 0.30 -1.07 -7.54
CA VAL A 17 0.04 -2.39 -8.13
C VAL A 17 -1.21 -3.04 -7.53
N ILE A 18 -1.36 -2.98 -6.22
CA ILE A 18 -2.57 -3.50 -5.55
C ILE A 18 -3.82 -2.77 -6.03
N ALA A 19 -3.76 -1.44 -6.17
CA ALA A 19 -4.88 -0.63 -6.66
C ALA A 19 -5.26 -0.95 -8.11
N LEU A 20 -4.29 -1.09 -9.01
CA LEU A 20 -4.51 -1.52 -10.41
C LEU A 20 -5.21 -2.88 -10.48
N ILE A 21 -4.75 -3.86 -9.70
CA ILE A 21 -5.36 -5.19 -9.66
C ILE A 21 -6.78 -5.12 -9.08
N GLN A 22 -7.03 -4.26 -8.08
CA GLN A 22 -8.37 -4.06 -7.53
C GLN A 22 -9.34 -3.50 -8.58
N THR A 23 -8.90 -2.52 -9.37
CA THR A 23 -9.70 -1.93 -10.46
C THR A 23 -10.04 -2.98 -11.53
N GLU A 24 -9.03 -3.69 -12.05
CA GLU A 24 -9.21 -4.73 -13.07
C GLU A 24 -10.16 -5.85 -12.61
N LEU A 25 -10.02 -6.28 -11.34
CA LEU A 25 -10.93 -7.27 -10.76
C LEU A 25 -12.36 -6.73 -10.65
N PHE A 26 -12.54 -5.47 -10.26
CA PHE A 26 -13.87 -4.87 -10.16
C PHE A 26 -14.52 -4.74 -11.54
N GLU A 27 -13.80 -4.23 -12.53
CA GLU A 27 -14.29 -4.13 -13.92
C GLU A 27 -14.66 -5.49 -14.48
N SER A 28 -13.86 -6.52 -14.20
CA SER A 28 -14.18 -7.91 -14.58
C SER A 28 -15.48 -8.42 -13.94
N ILE A 29 -15.77 -8.04 -12.68
CA ILE A 29 -17.04 -8.38 -12.01
C ILE A 29 -18.21 -7.69 -12.70
N VAL A 30 -18.06 -6.40 -13.03
CA VAL A 30 -19.11 -5.61 -13.69
C VAL A 30 -19.43 -6.21 -15.05
N GLN A 31 -18.42 -6.48 -15.88
CA GLN A 31 -18.59 -7.14 -17.18
C GLN A 31 -19.29 -8.51 -17.04
N LEU A 32 -18.94 -9.29 -16.01
CA LEU A 32 -19.61 -10.56 -15.71
C LEU A 32 -21.07 -10.41 -15.28
N GLN A 33 -21.46 -9.28 -14.68
CA GLN A 33 -22.85 -9.00 -14.31
C GLN A 33 -23.66 -8.51 -15.52
N GLU A 34 -23.02 -7.72 -16.39
CA GLU A 34 -23.64 -7.14 -17.58
C GLU A 34 -23.77 -8.12 -18.76
N ALA A 35 -23.02 -9.23 -18.76
CA ALA A 35 -23.15 -10.29 -19.77
C ALA A 35 -24.60 -10.79 -19.87
N GLU A 36 -25.12 -10.92 -21.09
CA GLU A 36 -26.52 -11.27 -21.34
C GLU A 36 -26.83 -12.73 -20.95
N GLU A 37 -28.11 -13.04 -20.82
CA GLU A 37 -28.61 -14.38 -20.51
C GLU A 37 -28.35 -15.30 -21.72
N GLY A 38 -27.32 -16.16 -21.61
CA GLY A 38 -26.89 -17.07 -22.68
C GLY A 38 -25.41 -16.96 -23.07
N ASP A 39 -24.73 -15.85 -22.73
CA ASP A 39 -23.31 -15.65 -23.03
C ASP A 39 -22.37 -16.49 -22.15
N VAL A 40 -22.83 -16.79 -20.93
CA VAL A 40 -22.07 -17.57 -19.94
C VAL A 40 -23.03 -18.53 -19.26
N ASP A 41 -22.66 -19.81 -19.19
CA ASP A 41 -23.44 -20.80 -18.45
C ASP A 41 -23.63 -20.35 -16.99
N PRO A 42 -24.84 -20.45 -16.40
CA PRO A 42 -25.10 -19.98 -15.04
C PRO A 42 -24.17 -20.59 -13.97
N LYS A 43 -23.76 -21.86 -14.11
CA LYS A 43 -22.81 -22.49 -13.17
C LYS A 43 -21.41 -21.94 -13.36
N GLU A 44 -21.00 -21.71 -14.60
CA GLU A 44 -19.72 -21.08 -14.92
C GLU A 44 -19.66 -19.64 -14.37
N ARG A 45 -20.75 -18.87 -14.52
CA ARG A 45 -20.86 -17.52 -13.94
C ARG A 45 -20.70 -17.54 -12.42
N VAL A 46 -21.37 -18.44 -11.71
CA VAL A 46 -21.25 -18.58 -10.24
C VAL A 46 -19.83 -18.99 -9.83
N ALA A 47 -19.19 -19.87 -10.60
CA ALA A 47 -17.80 -20.29 -10.33
C ALA A 47 -16.80 -19.14 -10.52
N LEU A 48 -16.97 -18.34 -11.57
CA LEU A 48 -16.15 -17.15 -11.84
C LEU A 48 -16.32 -16.10 -10.74
N LEU A 49 -17.56 -15.78 -10.37
CA LEU A 49 -17.84 -14.85 -9.26
C LEU A 49 -17.24 -15.33 -7.93
N SER A 50 -17.33 -16.63 -7.64
CA SER A 50 -16.73 -17.22 -6.43
C SER A 50 -15.20 -17.10 -6.43
N LYS A 51 -14.55 -17.31 -7.59
CA LYS A 51 -13.10 -17.15 -7.76
C LYS A 51 -12.69 -15.70 -7.58
N VAL A 52 -13.45 -14.77 -8.15
CA VAL A 52 -13.20 -13.34 -7.98
C VAL A 52 -13.35 -12.92 -6.51
N ALA A 53 -14.43 -13.31 -5.84
CA ALA A 53 -14.64 -13.00 -4.43
C ALA A 53 -13.48 -13.48 -3.53
N LYS A 54 -12.97 -14.69 -3.78
CA LYS A 54 -11.80 -15.24 -3.06
C LYS A 54 -10.52 -14.42 -3.31
N ASN A 55 -10.31 -13.97 -4.55
CA ASN A 55 -9.16 -13.16 -4.91
C ASN A 55 -9.25 -11.75 -4.32
N VAL A 56 -10.42 -11.13 -4.34
CA VAL A 56 -10.68 -9.83 -3.69
C VAL A 56 -10.40 -9.92 -2.19
N ALA A 57 -10.87 -10.96 -1.50
CA ALA A 57 -10.60 -11.14 -0.07
C ALA A 57 -9.10 -11.24 0.23
N THR A 58 -8.33 -11.91 -0.63
CA THR A 58 -6.87 -12.01 -0.50
C THR A 58 -6.19 -10.68 -0.74
N LEU A 59 -6.62 -9.94 -1.77
CA LEU A 59 -6.08 -8.63 -2.11
C LEU A 59 -6.38 -7.58 -1.03
N SER A 60 -7.59 -7.58 -0.48
CA SER A 60 -7.96 -6.70 0.64
C SER A 60 -7.12 -6.99 1.89
N ARG A 61 -6.85 -8.27 2.21
CA ARG A 61 -5.92 -8.63 3.30
C ARG A 61 -4.51 -8.13 3.03
N ALA A 62 -4.01 -8.30 1.80
CA ALA A 62 -2.69 -7.80 1.41
C ALA A 62 -2.60 -6.26 1.55
N SER A 63 -3.62 -5.53 1.07
CA SER A 63 -3.70 -4.07 1.19
C SER A 63 -3.69 -3.59 2.65
N VAL A 64 -4.47 -4.23 3.52
CA VAL A 64 -4.47 -3.90 4.96
C VAL A 64 -3.11 -4.16 5.59
N ASN A 65 -2.46 -5.28 5.26
CA ASN A 65 -1.15 -5.61 5.79
C ASN A 65 -0.07 -4.62 5.32
N LEU A 66 -0.10 -4.21 4.05
CA LEU A 66 0.78 -3.17 3.52
C LEU A 66 0.60 -1.86 4.31
N LYS A 67 -0.65 -1.41 4.53
CA LYS A 67 -0.94 -0.19 5.29
C LYS A 67 -0.46 -0.25 6.74
N LYS A 68 -0.62 -1.41 7.39
CA LYS A 68 -0.11 -1.65 8.74
C LYS A 68 1.41 -1.56 8.77
N PHE A 69 2.09 -2.24 7.86
CA PHE A 69 3.54 -2.22 7.76
C PHE A 69 4.08 -0.80 7.52
N GLN A 70 3.49 -0.07 6.56
CA GLN A 70 3.83 1.34 6.32
C GLN A 70 3.64 2.20 7.57
N SER A 71 2.57 1.98 8.36
CA SER A 71 2.36 2.69 9.62
C SER A 71 3.44 2.37 10.65
N GLU A 72 3.74 1.08 10.83
CA GLU A 72 4.77 0.63 11.76
C GLU A 72 6.16 1.19 11.41
N VAL A 73 6.51 1.23 10.12
CA VAL A 73 7.76 1.82 9.65
C VAL A 73 7.81 3.31 9.94
N ARG A 74 6.73 4.06 9.65
CA ARG A 74 6.63 5.50 9.97
C ARG A 74 6.77 5.77 11.46
N ASP A 75 6.13 4.97 12.31
CA ASP A 75 6.19 5.15 13.75
C ASP A 75 7.59 4.82 14.30
N ARG A 76 8.24 3.77 13.79
CA ARG A 76 9.64 3.46 14.12
C ARG A 76 10.59 4.58 13.69
N ALA A 77 10.42 5.14 12.49
CA ALA A 77 11.22 6.26 12.01
C ALA A 77 11.05 7.50 12.91
N ARG A 78 9.81 7.84 13.30
CA ARG A 78 9.52 8.93 14.24
C ARG A 78 10.16 8.72 15.60
N LEU A 79 10.09 7.50 16.14
CA LEU A 79 10.73 7.15 17.41
C LEU A 79 12.25 7.26 17.33
N ALA A 80 12.86 6.76 16.25
CA ALA A 80 14.29 6.86 16.02
C ALA A 80 14.75 8.33 15.93
N ALA A 81 14.05 9.16 15.16
CA ALA A 81 14.32 10.59 15.05
C ALA A 81 14.20 11.31 16.39
N GLY A 82 13.15 11.01 17.18
CA GLY A 82 12.97 11.58 18.52
C GLY A 82 14.06 11.16 19.50
N ASN A 83 14.56 9.92 19.41
CA ASN A 83 15.68 9.46 20.22
C ASN A 83 17.00 10.11 19.81
N ALA A 84 17.25 10.27 18.51
CA ALA A 84 18.41 10.99 17.99
C ALA A 84 18.43 12.45 18.46
N GLU A 85 17.28 13.15 18.42
CA GLU A 85 17.14 14.51 18.96
C GLU A 85 17.48 14.57 20.46
N LYS A 86 16.96 13.63 21.27
CA LYS A 86 17.27 13.56 22.71
C LYS A 86 18.76 13.37 22.95
N ILE A 87 19.42 12.50 22.17
CA ILE A 87 20.87 12.26 22.27
C ILE A 87 21.66 13.52 21.89
N ALA A 88 21.29 14.18 20.79
CA ALA A 88 21.92 15.41 20.33
C ALA A 88 21.85 16.53 21.38
N ARG A 89 20.67 16.75 21.98
CA ARG A 89 20.48 17.74 23.07
C ARG A 89 21.32 17.38 24.30
N LYS A 90 21.36 16.09 24.69
CA LYS A 90 22.22 15.62 25.80
C LYS A 90 23.70 15.80 25.49
N GLY A 91 24.10 15.69 24.22
CA GLY A 91 25.46 15.93 23.74
C GLY A 91 25.84 17.41 23.63
N GLY A 92 24.96 18.34 24.01
CA GLY A 92 25.26 19.77 24.03
C GLY A 92 24.96 20.51 22.73
N LEU A 93 24.30 19.88 21.74
CA LEU A 93 23.85 20.61 20.55
C LEU A 93 22.79 21.65 20.93
N SER A 94 22.91 22.84 20.32
CA SER A 94 21.91 23.90 20.46
C SER A 94 20.58 23.49 19.85
N ALA A 95 19.49 24.13 20.28
CA ALA A 95 18.16 23.88 19.74
C ALA A 95 18.09 24.12 18.22
N ASP A 96 18.81 25.12 17.73
CA ASP A 96 18.89 25.45 16.31
C ASP A 96 19.62 24.37 15.51
N ALA A 97 20.72 23.83 16.04
CA ALA A 97 21.47 22.74 15.42
C ALA A 97 20.63 21.45 15.33
N VAL A 98 19.87 21.13 16.38
CA VAL A 98 18.92 19.99 16.38
C VAL A 98 17.79 20.20 15.37
N GLN A 99 17.28 21.43 15.25
CA GLN A 99 16.26 21.76 14.25
C GLN A 99 16.80 21.69 12.82
N ALA A 100 18.07 22.04 12.60
CA ALA A 100 18.73 21.86 11.30
C ALA A 100 18.87 20.36 10.98
N LEU A 101 19.34 19.56 11.94
CA LEU A 101 19.48 18.10 11.80
C LEU A 101 18.17 17.37 11.47
N ARG A 102 17.03 17.92 11.87
CA ARG A 102 15.70 17.35 11.61
C ARG A 102 15.16 17.69 10.21
N ARG A 103 15.74 18.68 9.55
CA ARG A 103 15.32 19.18 8.24
C ARG A 103 16.07 18.51 7.08
N GLU A 104 17.26 18.00 7.35
CA GLU A 104 18.00 17.05 6.50
C GLU A 104 17.42 15.64 6.63
#